data_AF-A0A9E5TD39-F1
#
_entry.id   AF-A0A9E5TD39-F1
#
_cell.length_a   1.000
_cell.length_b   1.000
_cell.length_c   1.000
_cell.angle_alpha   90.00
_cell.angle_beta   90.00
_cell.angle_gamma   90.00
#
_symmetry.space_group_name_H-M   'P 1'
#
loop_
_entity.id
_entity.type
_entity.pdbx_description
1 polymer ?
#
loop_
_entity_poly.entity_id
_entity_poly.type
_entity_poly.pdbx_seq_one_letter_code
_entity_poly.pdbx_strand_id
1 'polypeptide(L)'
;MSRVKQTSLLVVRLGLAFLAMLAAYVLGTMVIGQTDLSLTPEEANRAGQALLLVSLMNALVLSFLILRSPWHGLKLIGAVGLVHFGVETFMAQIETLYFNSAVQMGAAEFVGIVAAGGLRAVIFAPLAVVIFGKLKKPAEPIEKRAAALPSEWGKRFAVLAVFYVFVYFLFGYFVAWQWEETRLYYTGSTAIKPFFVHFRDLFLIEDPLILPFQVLRGALWTALAVAIVRMMKAKR
;
A
#
# COMPACT_ATOMS: atom_id res chain seq x y z
N MET A 1 -17.47 31.68 8.84
CA MET A 1 -16.05 31.65 9.26
C MET A 1 -15.20 32.24 8.15
N SER A 2 -14.22 33.10 8.45
CA SER A 2 -13.31 33.64 7.43
C SER A 2 -12.47 32.53 6.80
N ARG A 3 -12.11 32.65 5.52
CA ARG A 3 -11.27 31.66 4.79
C ARG A 3 -9.97 31.34 5.55
N VAL A 4 -9.38 32.35 6.20
CA VAL A 4 -8.17 32.20 7.03
C VAL A 4 -8.38 31.19 8.16
N LYS A 5 -9.49 31.27 8.92
CA LYS A 5 -9.77 30.34 10.01
C LYS A 5 -9.95 28.90 9.53
N GLN A 6 -10.53 28.71 8.34
CA GLN A 6 -10.71 27.38 7.74
C GLN A 6 -9.37 26.79 7.29
N THR A 7 -8.51 27.59 6.66
CA THR A 7 -7.16 27.16 6.26
C THR A 7 -6.32 26.80 7.49
N SER A 8 -6.30 27.64 8.53
CA SER A 8 -5.56 27.35 9.76
C SER A 8 -6.03 26.05 10.43
N LEU A 9 -7.35 25.83 10.50
CA LEU A 9 -7.89 24.58 11.06
C LEU A 9 -7.49 23.35 10.23
N LEU A 10 -7.47 23.46 8.91
CA LEU A 10 -7.03 22.37 8.04
C LEU A 10 -5.56 22.04 8.26
N VAL A 11 -4.69 23.06 8.34
CA VAL A 11 -3.25 22.86 8.62
C VAL A 11 -3.05 22.15 9.96
N VAL A 12 -3.76 22.57 11.01
CA VAL A 12 -3.70 21.91 12.31
C VAL A 12 -4.15 20.44 12.21
N ARG A 13 -5.24 20.15 11.50
CA ARG A 13 -5.72 18.77 11.31
C ARG A 13 -4.73 17.91 10.53
N LEU A 14 -4.09 18.46 9.50
CA LEU A 14 -3.04 17.76 8.76
C LEU A 14 -1.81 17.49 9.64
N GLY A 15 -1.42 18.46 10.49
CA GLY A 15 -0.35 18.28 11.47
C GLY A 15 -0.68 17.17 12.49
N LEU A 16 -1.91 17.13 13.00
CA LEU A 16 -2.37 16.07 13.89
C LEU A 16 -2.42 14.70 13.20
N ALA A 17 -2.85 14.64 11.94
CA ALA A 17 -2.83 13.40 11.17
C ALA A 17 -1.39 12.91 10.96
N PHE A 18 -0.45 13.81 10.65
CA PHE A 18 0.97 13.48 10.58
C PHE A 18 1.51 12.91 11.89
N LEU A 19 1.24 13.56 13.03
CA LEU A 19 1.66 13.05 14.34
C LEU A 19 1.04 11.69 14.67
N ALA A 20 -0.23 11.48 14.31
CA ALA A 20 -0.89 10.19 14.48
C ALA A 20 -0.22 9.10 13.62
N MET A 21 0.18 9.42 12.39
CA MET A 21 0.90 8.48 11.52
C MET A 21 2.28 8.16 12.09
N LEU A 22 3.03 9.18 12.50
CA LEU A 22 4.35 9.01 13.10
C LEU A 22 4.28 8.11 14.35
N ALA A 23 3.34 8.37 15.26
CA ALA A 23 3.11 7.54 16.43
C ALA A 23 2.75 6.10 16.03
N ALA A 24 1.90 5.91 15.02
CA ALA A 24 1.54 4.59 14.52
C ALA A 24 2.76 3.81 14.00
N TYR A 25 3.67 4.46 13.27
CA TYR A 25 4.92 3.82 12.84
C TYR A 25 5.83 3.44 14.01
N VAL A 26 6.05 4.36 14.95
CA VAL A 26 6.90 4.12 16.13
C VAL A 26 6.34 2.97 16.99
N LEU A 27 5.02 2.88 17.14
CA LEU A 27 4.38 1.76 17.83
C LEU A 27 4.47 0.47 17.01
N GLY A 28 4.40 0.58 15.67
CA GLY A 28 4.58 -0.54 14.75
C GLY A 28 5.96 -1.21 14.87
N THR A 29 7.04 -0.42 15.03
CA THR A 29 8.40 -0.97 15.15
C THR A 29 8.57 -1.83 16.40
N MET A 30 7.79 -1.60 17.46
CA MET A 30 7.83 -2.41 18.68
C MET A 30 7.36 -3.86 18.45
N VAL A 31 6.67 -4.14 17.33
CA VAL A 31 6.08 -5.45 17.02
C VAL A 31 6.92 -6.24 16.00
N ILE A 32 7.81 -5.58 15.24
CA ILE A 32 8.64 -6.22 14.21
C ILE A 32 9.70 -7.16 14.83
N GLY A 33 9.94 -7.07 16.14
CA GLY A 33 10.97 -7.81 16.86
C GLY A 33 12.27 -7.01 16.96
N GLN A 34 13.10 -7.31 17.96
CA GLN A 34 14.42 -6.69 18.08
C GLN A 34 15.29 -7.20 16.94
N THR A 35 15.68 -6.29 16.06
CA THR A 35 16.80 -6.49 15.15
C THR A 35 18.05 -6.06 15.90
N ASP A 36 19.02 -6.96 16.08
CA ASP A 36 20.35 -6.64 16.63
C ASP A 36 21.18 -5.84 15.62
N LEU A 37 20.60 -4.76 15.09
CA LEU A 37 21.25 -3.85 14.16
C LEU A 37 21.87 -2.71 14.96
N SER A 38 23.18 -2.79 15.17
CA SER A 38 23.96 -1.65 15.66
C SER A 38 24.06 -0.61 14.55
N LEU A 39 23.13 0.34 14.53
CA LEU A 39 23.18 1.48 13.62
C LEU A 39 24.21 2.50 14.10
N THR A 40 25.00 3.03 13.17
CA THR A 40 25.82 4.21 13.43
C THR A 40 24.92 5.45 13.70
N PRO A 41 25.44 6.50 14.36
CA PRO A 41 24.67 7.73 14.57
C PRO A 41 24.16 8.36 13.26
N GLU A 42 24.93 8.26 12.18
CA GLU A 42 24.53 8.78 10.86
C GLU A 42 23.37 7.99 10.25
N GLU A 43 23.43 6.65 10.30
CA GLU A 43 22.37 5.78 9.81
C GLU A 43 21.08 5.97 10.61
N ALA A 44 21.19 6.10 11.94
CA ALA A 44 20.05 6.39 12.80
C ALA A 44 19.38 7.72 12.45
N ASN A 45 20.17 8.77 12.17
CA ASN A 45 19.64 10.06 11.74
C ASN A 45 18.94 9.96 10.36
N ARG A 46 19.55 9.26 9.39
CA ARG A 46 18.93 9.03 8.07
C ARG A 46 17.63 8.24 8.17
N ALA A 47 17.59 7.19 8.99
CA ALA A 47 16.39 6.41 9.27
C ALA A 47 15.29 7.28 9.90
N GLY A 48 15.64 8.14 10.86
CA GLY A 48 14.72 9.11 11.46
C GLY A 48 14.13 10.09 10.43
N GLN A 49 14.96 10.63 9.54
CA GLN A 49 14.51 11.52 8.45
C GLN A 49 13.58 10.78 7.46
N ALA A 50 13.93 9.56 7.07
CA ALA A 50 13.10 8.72 6.21
C ALA A 50 11.75 8.42 6.86
N LEU A 51 11.74 8.14 8.17
CA LEU A 51 10.52 7.90 8.96
C LEU A 51 9.60 9.13 8.98
N LEU A 52 10.17 10.33 9.18
CA LEU A 52 9.40 11.58 9.13
C LEU A 52 8.80 11.81 7.74
N LEU A 53 9.59 11.59 6.68
CA LEU A 53 9.14 11.78 5.31
C LEU A 53 8.02 10.80 4.94
N VAL A 54 8.19 9.49 5.20
CA VAL A 54 7.18 8.47 4.88
C VAL A 54 5.91 8.68 5.69
N SER A 55 6.02 9.08 6.96
CA SER A 55 4.88 9.42 7.81
C SER A 55 4.10 10.61 7.26
N LEU A 56 4.81 11.65 6.79
CA LEU A 56 4.19 12.83 6.17
C LEU A 56 3.48 12.46 4.86
N MET A 57 4.15 11.72 3.98
CA MET A 57 3.57 11.30 2.70
C MET A 57 2.30 10.48 2.91
N ASN A 58 2.35 9.45 3.77
CA ASN A 58 1.20 8.62 4.05
C ASN A 58 0.07 9.39 4.73
N ALA A 59 0.39 10.27 5.70
CA ALA A 59 -0.61 11.13 6.31
C ALA A 59 -1.30 12.03 5.29
N LEU A 60 -0.56 12.66 4.38
CA LEU A 60 -1.11 13.54 3.34
C LEU A 60 -1.99 12.78 2.35
N VAL A 61 -1.52 11.64 1.82
CA VAL A 61 -2.26 10.82 0.86
C VAL A 61 -3.58 10.35 1.47
N LEU A 62 -3.54 9.76 2.68
CA LEU A 62 -4.75 9.25 3.32
C LEU A 62 -5.67 10.38 3.80
N SER A 63 -5.12 11.52 4.25
CA SER A 63 -5.93 12.71 4.58
C SER A 63 -6.66 13.24 3.36
N PHE A 64 -6.01 13.29 2.20
CA PHE A 64 -6.65 13.68 0.95
C PHE A 64 -7.83 12.77 0.62
N LEU A 65 -7.68 11.46 0.76
CA LEU A 65 -8.75 10.49 0.56
C LEU A 65 -9.92 10.69 1.54
N ILE A 66 -9.63 10.89 2.82
CA ILE A 66 -10.64 11.15 3.88
C ILE A 66 -11.44 12.42 3.60
N LEU A 67 -10.75 13.51 3.25
CA LEU A 67 -11.37 14.81 2.99
C LEU A 67 -12.30 14.76 1.77
N ARG A 68 -11.92 14.01 0.73
CA ARG A 68 -12.71 13.80 -0.49
C ARG A 68 -13.81 12.74 -0.34
N SER A 69 -13.84 12.02 0.78
CA SER A 69 -14.79 10.94 1.00
C SER A 69 -16.16 11.44 1.50
N PRO A 70 -17.27 10.94 0.94
CA PRO A 70 -18.61 11.13 1.50
C PRO A 70 -18.94 10.09 2.57
N TRP A 71 -18.08 9.09 2.78
CA TRP A 71 -18.28 8.08 3.82
C TRP A 71 -17.93 8.67 5.18
N HIS A 72 -18.53 8.11 6.22
CA HIS A 72 -18.39 8.57 7.61
C HIS A 72 -18.36 7.36 8.53
N GLY A 73 -17.90 7.57 9.77
CA GLY A 73 -17.91 6.57 10.84
C GLY A 73 -17.09 5.31 10.50
N LEU A 74 -17.53 4.15 11.01
CA LEU A 74 -16.84 2.87 10.87
C LEU A 74 -16.60 2.46 9.41
N LYS A 75 -17.51 2.82 8.50
CA LYS A 75 -17.33 2.52 7.06
C LYS A 75 -16.10 3.24 6.50
N LEU A 76 -15.88 4.50 6.87
CA LEU A 76 -14.70 5.24 6.44
C LEU A 76 -13.44 4.72 7.10
N ILE A 77 -13.50 4.42 8.41
CA ILE A 77 -12.37 3.85 9.16
C ILE A 77 -11.90 2.55 8.52
N GLY A 78 -12.83 1.61 8.27
CA GLY A 78 -12.51 0.34 7.61
C GLY A 78 -11.94 0.51 6.21
N ALA A 79 -12.48 1.46 5.42
CA ALA A 79 -11.97 1.72 4.07
C ALA A 79 -10.55 2.31 4.07
N VAL A 80 -10.27 3.28 4.94
CA VAL A 80 -8.94 3.87 5.10
C VAL A 80 -7.96 2.83 5.62
N GLY A 81 -8.36 2.05 6.63
CA GLY A 81 -7.53 0.97 7.18
C GLY A 81 -7.20 -0.10 6.13
N LEU A 82 -8.20 -0.54 5.36
CA LEU A 82 -8.02 -1.50 4.27
C LEU A 82 -7.07 -0.97 3.19
N VAL A 83 -7.21 0.30 2.78
CA VAL A 83 -6.34 0.89 1.77
C VAL A 83 -4.91 1.04 2.31
N HIS A 84 -4.76 1.54 3.55
CA HIS A 84 -3.45 1.73 4.17
C HIS A 84 -2.72 0.40 4.34
N PHE A 85 -3.33 -0.58 5.02
CA PHE A 85 -2.74 -1.91 5.20
C PHE A 85 -2.54 -2.63 3.86
N GLY A 86 -3.56 -2.58 3.00
CA GLY A 86 -3.58 -3.26 1.72
C GLY A 86 -2.42 -2.82 0.83
N VAL A 87 -2.31 -1.53 0.60
CA VAL A 87 -1.31 -0.95 -0.31
C VAL A 87 0.10 -1.05 0.28
N GLU A 88 0.28 -0.66 1.55
CA GLU A 88 1.62 -0.52 2.12
C GLU A 88 2.21 -1.85 2.59
N THR A 89 1.40 -2.71 3.20
CA THR A 89 1.89 -3.95 3.83
C THR A 89 1.51 -5.17 3.03
N PHE A 90 0.22 -5.39 2.80
CA PHE A 90 -0.26 -6.64 2.20
C PHE A 90 0.33 -6.86 0.80
N MET A 91 0.28 -5.86 -0.09
CA MET A 91 0.80 -6.00 -1.46
C MET A 91 2.32 -6.27 -1.55
N ALA A 92 3.09 -5.80 -0.57
CA ALA A 92 4.52 -6.07 -0.46
C ALA A 92 4.78 -7.46 0.16
N GLN A 93 4.10 -7.79 1.26
CA GLN A 93 4.37 -9.03 1.98
C GLN A 93 3.88 -10.30 1.25
N ILE A 94 2.84 -10.21 0.42
CA ILE A 94 2.48 -11.35 -0.46
C ILE A 94 3.61 -11.69 -1.46
N GLU A 95 4.41 -10.70 -1.86
CA GLU A 95 5.57 -10.89 -2.74
C GLU A 95 6.74 -11.49 -1.98
N THR A 96 7.03 -10.96 -0.78
CA THR A 96 8.00 -11.56 0.14
C THR A 96 7.71 -13.03 0.36
N LEU A 97 6.44 -13.37 0.63
CA LEU A 97 6.02 -14.74 0.87
C LEU A 97 6.22 -15.63 -0.37
N TYR A 98 5.88 -15.11 -1.56
CA TYR A 98 5.99 -15.84 -2.81
C TYR A 98 7.47 -16.10 -3.19
N PHE A 99 8.31 -15.07 -3.10
CA PHE A 99 9.73 -15.15 -3.43
C PHE A 99 10.62 -15.48 -2.22
N ASN A 100 10.07 -16.07 -1.15
CA ASN A 100 10.83 -16.28 0.08
C ASN A 100 11.99 -17.27 -0.09
N SER A 101 11.97 -18.10 -1.14
CA SER A 101 13.13 -18.93 -1.52
C SER A 101 14.37 -18.10 -1.89
N ALA A 102 14.20 -16.86 -2.37
CA ALA A 102 15.29 -15.92 -2.59
C ALA A 102 15.46 -14.95 -1.41
N VAL A 103 14.34 -14.46 -0.84
CA VAL A 103 14.38 -13.45 0.24
C VAL A 103 14.87 -14.02 1.57
N GLN A 104 14.60 -15.29 1.85
CA GLN A 104 15.04 -15.98 3.06
C GLN A 104 14.58 -15.28 4.36
N MET A 105 13.41 -14.64 4.35
CA MET A 105 12.83 -13.98 5.52
C MET A 105 12.29 -15.01 6.50
N GLY A 106 12.64 -14.85 7.78
CA GLY A 106 12.15 -15.71 8.86
C GLY A 106 10.67 -15.49 9.15
N ALA A 107 9.96 -16.55 9.58
CA ALA A 107 8.52 -16.47 9.85
C ALA A 107 8.16 -15.44 10.93
N ALA A 108 8.99 -15.30 11.97
CA ALA A 108 8.76 -14.32 13.04
C ALA A 108 8.87 -12.88 12.53
N GLU A 109 9.89 -12.59 11.72
CA GLU A 109 10.09 -11.28 11.09
C GLU A 109 8.93 -10.94 10.14
N PHE A 110 8.55 -11.90 9.28
CA PHE A 110 7.40 -11.75 8.39
C PHE A 110 6.11 -11.41 9.15
N VAL A 111 5.79 -12.19 10.20
CA VAL A 111 4.61 -11.95 11.03
C VAL A 111 4.72 -10.59 11.75
N GLY A 112 5.90 -10.23 12.24
CA GLY A 112 6.17 -8.94 12.87
C GLY A 112 5.90 -7.76 11.93
N ILE A 113 6.38 -7.81 10.68
CA ILE A 113 6.16 -6.78 9.66
C ILE A 113 4.68 -6.67 9.30
N VAL A 114 4.00 -7.80 9.08
CA VAL A 114 2.56 -7.83 8.78
C VAL A 114 1.76 -7.25 9.95
N ALA A 115 2.07 -7.66 11.19
CA ALA A 115 1.42 -7.16 12.39
C ALA A 115 1.66 -5.66 12.60
N ALA A 116 2.87 -5.17 12.35
CA ALA A 116 3.19 -3.74 12.41
C ALA A 116 2.39 -2.94 11.37
N GLY A 117 2.21 -3.46 10.16
CA GLY A 117 1.29 -2.88 9.16
C GLY A 117 -0.16 -2.82 9.63
N GLY A 118 -0.65 -3.92 10.19
CA GLY A 118 -2.01 -4.01 10.74
C GLY A 118 -2.23 -3.01 11.87
N LEU A 119 -1.29 -2.96 12.82
CA LEU A 119 -1.31 -2.03 13.95
C LEU A 119 -1.31 -0.57 13.47
N ARG A 120 -0.45 -0.22 12.50
CA ARG A 120 -0.42 1.11 11.89
C ARG A 120 -1.77 1.51 11.32
N ALA A 121 -2.41 0.62 10.56
CA ALA A 121 -3.73 0.86 9.99
C ALA A 121 -4.83 1.01 11.07
N VAL A 122 -4.81 0.16 12.09
CA VAL A 122 -5.79 0.18 13.20
C VAL A 122 -5.65 1.42 14.06
N ILE A 123 -4.45 1.97 14.25
CA ILE A 123 -4.24 3.21 15.00
C ILE A 123 -4.58 4.43 14.13
N PHE A 124 -3.99 4.54 12.94
CA PHE A 124 -4.10 5.74 12.14
C PHE A 124 -5.51 5.98 11.61
N ALA A 125 -6.18 4.95 11.08
CA ALA A 125 -7.47 5.11 10.43
C ALA A 125 -8.56 5.73 11.33
N PRO A 126 -8.81 5.24 12.57
CA PRO A 126 -9.81 5.86 13.45
C PRO A 126 -9.38 7.27 13.88
N LEU A 127 -8.12 7.49 14.24
CA LEU A 127 -7.62 8.80 14.64
C LEU A 127 -7.80 9.83 13.53
N ALA A 128 -7.40 9.50 12.30
CA ALA A 128 -7.55 10.41 11.16
C ALA A 128 -9.02 10.76 10.91
N VAL A 129 -9.93 9.78 10.94
CA VAL A 129 -11.37 10.03 10.78
C VAL A 129 -11.93 10.95 11.87
N VAL A 130 -11.47 10.81 13.12
CA VAL A 130 -11.83 11.70 14.22
C VAL A 130 -11.25 13.10 14.03
N ILE A 131 -9.96 13.22 13.69
CA ILE A 131 -9.25 14.49 13.46
C ILE A 131 -9.94 15.32 12.37
N PHE A 132 -10.40 14.68 11.30
CA PHE A 132 -11.13 15.35 10.21
C PHE A 132 -12.62 15.57 10.49
N GLY A 133 -13.13 15.14 11.65
CA GLY A 133 -14.52 15.32 12.05
C GLY A 133 -15.52 14.47 11.25
N LYS A 134 -15.07 13.34 10.69
CA LYS A 134 -15.86 12.45 9.82
C LYS A 134 -16.50 11.27 10.57
N LEU A 135 -16.45 11.27 11.90
CA LEU A 135 -16.99 10.16 12.71
C LEU A 135 -18.54 10.10 12.68
N LYS A 136 -19.21 11.25 12.82
CA LYS A 136 -20.68 11.33 12.82
C LYS A 136 -21.17 11.74 11.42
N LYS A 137 -22.20 11.05 10.92
CA LYS A 137 -22.87 11.43 9.67
C LYS A 137 -23.67 12.71 9.92
N PRO A 138 -23.58 13.75 9.08
CA PRO A 138 -24.51 14.88 9.12
C PRO A 138 -25.95 14.38 8.96
N ALA A 139 -26.89 14.94 9.72
CA ALA A 139 -28.31 14.65 9.62
C ALA A 139 -28.88 15.28 8.33
N GLU A 140 -28.61 14.65 7.19
CA GLU A 140 -29.19 15.02 5.88
C GLU A 140 -29.83 13.80 5.21
N PRO A 141 -30.80 14.03 4.31
CA PRO A 141 -31.74 13.02 3.85
C PRO A 141 -31.02 11.82 3.23
N ILE A 142 -31.66 10.66 3.29
CA ILE A 142 -31.16 9.40 2.73
C ILE A 142 -30.97 9.57 1.21
N GLU A 143 -29.82 10.09 0.77
CA GLU A 143 -29.40 10.04 -0.62
C GLU A 143 -29.19 8.58 -1.01
N LYS A 144 -29.83 8.23 -2.14
CA LYS A 144 -29.96 6.89 -2.71
C LYS A 144 -28.65 6.10 -2.68
N ARG A 145 -28.80 4.80 -2.37
CA ARG A 145 -27.83 3.70 -2.48
C ARG A 145 -26.62 4.08 -3.34
N ALA A 146 -25.42 3.95 -2.78
CA ALA A 146 -24.16 4.06 -3.51
C ALA A 146 -24.34 3.43 -4.90
N ALA A 147 -24.22 4.25 -5.95
CA ALA A 147 -24.41 3.78 -7.30
C ALA A 147 -23.52 2.54 -7.49
N ALA A 148 -24.14 1.42 -7.87
CA ALA A 148 -23.38 0.24 -8.27
C ALA A 148 -22.35 0.69 -9.31
N LEU A 149 -21.12 0.17 -9.22
CA LEU A 149 -20.16 0.42 -10.29
C LEU A 149 -20.81 -0.04 -11.59
N PRO A 150 -20.86 0.81 -12.63
CA PRO A 150 -21.36 0.39 -13.93
C PRO A 150 -20.66 -0.91 -14.36
N SER A 151 -21.39 -1.85 -14.96
CA SER A 151 -20.86 -3.15 -15.42
C SER A 151 -19.57 -3.03 -16.25
N GLU A 152 -19.43 -1.93 -16.99
CA GLU A 152 -18.23 -1.58 -17.78
C GLU A 152 -16.94 -1.37 -16.96
N TRP A 153 -17.04 -1.11 -15.66
CA TRP A 153 -15.86 -1.04 -14.79
C TRP A 153 -15.23 -2.41 -14.56
N GLY A 154 -16.01 -3.49 -14.55
CA GLY A 154 -15.48 -4.86 -14.43
C GLY A 154 -14.50 -5.17 -15.56
N LYS A 155 -14.83 -4.80 -16.80
CA LYS A 155 -13.93 -4.95 -17.96
C LYS A 155 -12.67 -4.08 -17.81
N ARG A 156 -12.82 -2.82 -17.41
CA ARG A 156 -11.67 -1.92 -17.19
C ARG A 156 -10.72 -2.46 -16.13
N PHE A 157 -11.25 -3.07 -15.08
CA PHE A 157 -10.47 -3.69 -14.01
C PHE A 157 -9.77 -4.97 -14.45
N ALA A 158 -10.42 -5.81 -15.24
CA ALA A 158 -9.78 -6.96 -15.86
C ALA A 158 -8.62 -6.52 -16.77
N VAL A 159 -8.83 -5.48 -17.58
CA VAL A 159 -7.78 -4.89 -18.42
C VAL A 159 -6.63 -4.34 -17.59
N LEU A 160 -6.90 -3.65 -16.47
CA LEU A 160 -5.84 -3.13 -15.58
C LEU A 160 -5.04 -4.26 -14.91
N ALA A 161 -5.69 -5.33 -14.45
CA ALA A 161 -5.01 -6.47 -13.85
C ALA A 161 -4.09 -7.16 -14.86
N VAL A 162 -4.54 -7.33 -16.11
CA VAL A 162 -3.71 -7.89 -17.19
C VAL A 162 -2.59 -6.92 -17.57
N PHE A 163 -2.88 -5.63 -17.70
CA PHE A 163 -1.88 -4.60 -18.00
C PHE A 163 -0.77 -4.53 -16.94
N TYR A 164 -1.13 -4.67 -15.66
CA TYR A 164 -0.16 -4.78 -14.57
C TYR A 164 0.85 -5.92 -14.81
N VAL A 165 0.39 -7.10 -15.25
CA VAL A 165 1.25 -8.26 -15.54
C VAL A 165 2.23 -7.95 -16.68
N PHE A 166 1.77 -7.30 -17.74
CA PHE A 166 2.65 -6.87 -18.83
C PHE A 166 3.71 -5.88 -18.35
N VAL A 167 3.31 -4.86 -17.58
CA VAL A 167 4.27 -3.89 -17.03
C VAL A 167 5.28 -4.58 -16.11
N TYR A 168 4.81 -5.46 -15.23
CA TYR A 168 5.66 -6.21 -14.29
C TYR A 168 6.74 -7.00 -15.03
N PHE A 169 6.37 -7.82 -16.02
CA PHE A 169 7.35 -8.65 -16.72
C PHE A 169 8.22 -7.87 -17.70
N LEU A 170 7.69 -6.85 -18.38
CA LEU A 170 8.50 -6.04 -19.30
C LEU A 170 9.56 -5.23 -18.54
N PHE A 171 9.18 -4.52 -17.48
CA PHE A 171 10.15 -3.81 -16.65
C PHE A 171 11.04 -4.78 -15.87
N GLY A 172 10.47 -5.90 -15.43
CA GLY A 172 11.21 -7.02 -14.84
C GLY A 172 12.37 -7.43 -15.75
N TYR A 173 12.12 -7.73 -17.01
CA TYR A 173 13.18 -8.16 -17.94
C TYR A 173 14.09 -7.02 -18.40
N PHE A 174 13.53 -5.92 -18.93
CA PHE A 174 14.32 -4.87 -19.59
C PHE A 174 15.00 -3.88 -18.63
N VAL A 175 14.61 -3.85 -17.36
CA VAL A 175 15.21 -2.95 -16.36
C VAL A 175 15.82 -3.73 -15.22
N ALA A 176 15.04 -4.52 -14.48
CA ALA A 176 15.53 -5.18 -13.26
C ALA A 176 16.48 -6.35 -13.58
N TRP A 177 16.10 -7.23 -14.50
CA TRP A 177 16.86 -8.43 -14.87
C TRP A 177 18.12 -8.13 -15.68
N GLN A 178 18.36 -6.85 -16.01
CA GLN A 178 19.63 -6.41 -16.62
C GLN A 178 20.75 -6.33 -15.58
N TRP A 179 20.43 -6.13 -14.31
CA TRP A 179 21.42 -6.10 -13.23
C TRP A 179 21.87 -7.51 -12.84
N GLU A 180 23.18 -7.72 -12.83
CA GLU A 180 23.78 -9.02 -12.46
C GLU A 180 23.43 -9.44 -11.04
N GLU A 181 23.47 -8.50 -10.10
CA GLU A 181 23.13 -8.73 -8.69
C GLU A 181 21.70 -9.26 -8.53
N THR A 182 20.73 -8.73 -9.29
CA THR A 182 19.35 -9.20 -9.26
C THR A 182 19.24 -10.65 -9.72
N ARG A 183 19.93 -11.03 -10.81
CA ARG A 183 19.90 -12.41 -11.32
C ARG A 183 20.56 -13.37 -10.34
N LEU A 184 21.70 -12.97 -9.79
CA LEU A 184 22.42 -13.77 -8.78
C LEU A 184 21.56 -13.98 -7.54
N TYR A 185 20.87 -12.94 -7.08
CA TYR A 185 19.98 -12.99 -5.93
C TYR A 185 18.81 -13.97 -6.12
N TYR A 186 18.13 -13.92 -7.27
CA TYR A 186 16.94 -14.75 -7.50
C TYR A 186 17.24 -16.17 -8.03
N THR A 187 18.35 -16.37 -8.74
CA THR A 187 18.61 -17.64 -9.46
C THR A 187 19.93 -18.31 -9.09
N GLY A 188 20.81 -17.62 -8.35
CA GLY A 188 22.19 -18.09 -8.13
C GLY A 188 23.06 -18.06 -9.40
N SER A 189 22.59 -17.45 -10.48
CA SER A 189 23.29 -17.36 -11.77
C SER A 189 23.33 -15.93 -12.28
N THR A 190 24.42 -15.58 -12.96
CA THR A 190 24.61 -14.27 -13.59
C THR A 190 24.18 -14.27 -15.06
N ALA A 191 23.85 -15.45 -15.62
CA ALA A 191 23.50 -15.63 -17.01
C ALA A 191 22.18 -14.94 -17.38
N ILE A 192 22.16 -14.29 -18.55
CA ILE A 192 20.96 -13.70 -19.13
C ILE A 192 20.48 -14.56 -20.31
N LYS A 193 19.19 -14.90 -20.29
CA LYS A 193 18.54 -15.63 -21.38
C LYS A 193 17.93 -14.64 -22.38
N PRO A 194 17.92 -14.94 -23.70
CA PRO A 194 17.18 -14.15 -24.69
C PRO A 194 15.70 -14.05 -24.31
N PHE A 195 15.07 -12.90 -24.62
CA PHE A 195 13.73 -12.53 -24.15
C PHE A 195 12.69 -13.66 -24.21
N PHE A 196 12.48 -14.26 -25.39
CA PHE A 196 11.47 -15.31 -25.55
C PHE A 196 11.83 -16.61 -24.82
N VAL A 197 13.12 -16.95 -24.76
CA VAL A 197 13.60 -18.14 -24.04
C VAL A 197 13.43 -17.94 -22.54
N HIS A 198 13.76 -16.75 -22.03
CA HIS A 198 13.58 -16.39 -20.63
C HIS A 198 12.13 -16.61 -20.18
N PHE A 199 11.15 -16.03 -20.88
CA PHE A 199 9.76 -16.15 -20.47
C PHE A 199 9.17 -17.53 -20.69
N ARG A 200 9.56 -18.23 -21.76
CA ARG A 200 9.14 -19.62 -21.99
C ARG A 200 9.61 -20.50 -20.82
N ASP A 201 10.89 -20.42 -20.47
CA ASP A 201 11.46 -21.24 -19.42
C ASP A 201 10.87 -20.85 -18.05
N LEU A 202 10.74 -19.54 -17.77
CA LEU A 202 10.14 -19.04 -16.54
C LEU A 202 8.72 -19.56 -16.36
N PHE A 203 7.85 -19.41 -17.36
CA PHE A 203 6.43 -19.73 -17.22
C PHE A 203 6.08 -21.21 -17.34
N LEU A 204 6.98 -22.04 -17.90
CA LEU A 204 6.68 -23.45 -18.16
C LEU A 204 7.54 -24.41 -17.35
N ILE A 205 8.71 -23.98 -16.87
CA ILE A 205 9.71 -24.87 -16.28
C ILE A 205 10.13 -24.37 -14.90
N GLU A 206 10.59 -23.13 -14.79
CA GLU A 206 11.24 -22.63 -13.57
C GLU A 206 10.22 -22.23 -12.50
N ASP A 207 9.21 -21.43 -12.88
CA ASP A 207 8.15 -21.02 -11.98
C ASP A 207 6.80 -20.86 -12.72
N PRO A 208 6.08 -21.98 -12.96
CA PRO A 208 4.78 -21.95 -13.62
C PRO A 208 3.71 -21.16 -12.87
N LEU A 209 3.90 -20.91 -11.56
CA LEU A 209 2.93 -20.20 -10.73
C LEU A 209 3.12 -18.67 -10.77
N ILE A 210 4.21 -18.17 -11.35
CA ILE A 210 4.50 -16.74 -11.33
C ILE A 210 3.46 -15.94 -12.12
N LEU A 211 2.98 -16.50 -13.23
CA LEU A 211 1.96 -15.86 -14.05
C LEU A 211 0.61 -15.77 -13.32
N PRO A 212 0.00 -16.87 -12.81
CA PRO A 212 -1.25 -16.77 -12.05
C PRO A 212 -1.08 -15.93 -10.77
N PHE A 213 0.10 -15.96 -10.12
CA PHE A 213 0.39 -15.09 -8.99
C PHE A 213 0.36 -13.60 -9.36
N GLN A 214 1.01 -13.18 -10.45
CA GLN A 214 1.00 -11.78 -10.89
C GLN A 214 -0.39 -11.32 -11.36
N VAL A 215 -1.18 -12.22 -11.96
CA VAL A 215 -2.59 -11.94 -12.28
C VAL A 215 -3.40 -11.69 -11.00
N LEU A 216 -3.24 -12.55 -9.97
CA LEU A 216 -3.87 -12.36 -8.67
C LEU A 216 -3.44 -11.03 -8.02
N ARG A 217 -2.15 -10.70 -8.04
CA ARG A 217 -1.65 -9.41 -7.53
C ARG A 217 -2.24 -8.22 -8.27
N GLY A 218 -2.30 -8.28 -9.60
CA GLY A 218 -2.95 -7.27 -10.42
C GLY A 218 -4.42 -7.09 -10.06
N ALA A 219 -5.15 -8.18 -9.80
CA ALA A 219 -6.53 -8.14 -9.34
C ALA A 219 -6.67 -7.52 -7.93
N LEU A 220 -5.76 -7.84 -7.00
CA LEU A 220 -5.73 -7.27 -5.64
C LEU A 220 -5.43 -5.75 -5.66
N TRP A 221 -4.42 -5.31 -6.42
CA TRP A 221 -4.15 -3.89 -6.67
C TRP A 221 -5.38 -3.17 -7.20
N THR A 222 -6.03 -3.79 -8.17
CA THR A 222 -7.23 -3.24 -8.79
C THR A 222 -8.39 -3.15 -7.79
N ALA A 223 -8.59 -4.16 -6.94
CA ALA A 223 -9.60 -4.15 -5.88
C ALA A 223 -9.37 -3.03 -4.86
N LEU A 224 -8.11 -2.78 -4.47
CA LEU A 224 -7.74 -1.65 -3.61
C LEU A 224 -8.01 -0.31 -4.31
N ALA A 225 -7.65 -0.18 -5.59
CA ALA A 225 -7.97 1.01 -6.39
C ALA A 225 -9.49 1.25 -6.48
N VAL A 226 -10.29 0.18 -6.61
CA VAL A 226 -11.75 0.27 -6.56
C VAL A 226 -12.23 0.82 -5.22
N ALA A 227 -11.66 0.35 -4.11
CA ALA A 227 -12.01 0.84 -2.78
C ALA A 227 -11.71 2.35 -2.66
N ILE A 228 -10.57 2.80 -3.17
CA ILE A 228 -10.19 4.23 -3.23
C ILE A 228 -11.19 5.03 -4.06
N VAL A 229 -11.51 4.57 -5.28
CA VAL A 229 -12.44 5.26 -6.18
C VAL A 229 -13.85 5.30 -5.61
N ARG A 230 -14.31 4.24 -4.94
CA ARG A 230 -15.62 4.23 -4.27
C ARG A 230 -15.66 5.15 -3.06
N MET A 231 -14.53 5.29 -2.37
CA MET A 231 -14.37 6.19 -1.24
C MET A 231 -14.35 7.65 -1.71
N MET A 232 -13.71 7.98 -2.83
CA MET A 232 -13.75 9.33 -3.40
C MET A 232 -15.02 9.46 -4.26
N LYS A 233 -16.11 10.07 -3.76
CA LYS A 233 -17.34 10.28 -4.57
C LYS A 233 -16.92 10.94 -5.89
N ALA A 234 -16.96 10.18 -6.99
CA ALA A 234 -16.77 10.68 -8.34
C ALA A 234 -17.98 11.55 -8.69
N LYS A 235 -17.94 12.81 -8.23
CA LYS A 235 -18.69 13.87 -8.89
C LYS A 235 -17.98 14.07 -10.23
N ARG A 236 -18.46 13.39 -11.26
CA ARG A 236 -18.37 13.96 -12.60
C ARG A 236 -19.18 15.24 -12.61
#